data_AF-Q4SZC2-F1
#
_entry.id   AF-Q4SZC2-F1
#
_cell.length_a   1.000
_cell.length_b   1.000
_cell.length_c   1.000
_cell.angle_alpha   90.00
_cell.angle_beta   90.00
_cell.angle_gamma   90.00
#
_symmetry.space_group_name_H-M   'P 1'
#
loop_
_entity.id
_entity.type
_entity.pdbx_description
1 polymer ?
#
loop_
_entity_poly.entity_id
_entity_poly.type
_entity_poly.pdbx_seq_one_letter_code
_entity_poly.pdbx_strand_id
1 'polypeptide(L)'
;IWYLSPLVCLVFLGLIPVWVAVAWLSPQIREVLYSGWQPVIIAMSISSIGGIILDKTVSHPKFEGMAVFTPVINGVGGNLVAIQASRFSTYLHFGSIPGVLPYKMRQHWPSPFVTFFSPGVNSRSARVLLMLVIPGHLVFLYAIVLLQGKEASVSKAFIICYLFAALLQVTILLYVADLIIRLMWRSSMDPDNFSIPYLTAIGDLLGTGFLALCFHGISLVQ
;
A
#
# COMPACT_ATOMS: atom_id res chain seq x y z
N ILE A 1 23.11 -27.40 -6.51
CA ILE A 1 21.89 -26.63 -6.19
C ILE A 1 22.15 -25.66 -5.02
N TRP A 2 22.73 -26.10 -3.89
CA TRP A 2 23.04 -25.23 -2.74
C TRP A 2 24.00 -24.04 -3.00
N TYR A 3 24.90 -24.15 -3.99
CA TYR A 3 25.81 -23.05 -4.37
C TYR A 3 25.18 -22.00 -5.28
N LEU A 4 24.00 -22.27 -5.86
CA LEU A 4 23.38 -21.37 -6.82
C LEU A 4 22.90 -20.08 -6.16
N SER A 5 22.20 -20.18 -5.03
CA SER A 5 21.70 -19.02 -4.27
C SER A 5 22.81 -18.07 -3.80
N PRO A 6 23.88 -18.54 -3.11
CA PRO A 6 24.97 -17.64 -2.71
C PRO A 6 25.74 -17.08 -3.91
N LEU A 7 25.91 -17.84 -5.00
CA LEU A 7 26.53 -17.33 -6.23
C LEU A 7 25.71 -16.19 -6.85
N VAL A 8 24.40 -16.34 -6.95
CA VAL A 8 23.50 -15.29 -7.45
C VAL A 8 23.56 -14.04 -6.58
N CYS A 9 23.57 -14.19 -5.25
CA CYS A 9 23.74 -13.07 -4.33
C CYS A 9 25.08 -12.36 -4.52
N LEU A 10 26.19 -13.10 -4.66
CA LEU A 10 27.51 -12.53 -4.90
C LEU A 10 27.58 -11.76 -6.22
N VAL A 11 26.95 -12.28 -7.28
CA VAL A 11 26.85 -11.58 -8.58
C VAL A 11 26.09 -10.26 -8.42
N PHE A 12 24.92 -10.27 -7.77
CA PHE A 12 24.16 -9.02 -7.56
C PHE A 12 24.92 -8.02 -6.68
N LEU A 13 25.58 -8.47 -5.61
CA LEU A 13 26.40 -7.61 -4.76
C LEU A 13 27.58 -7.00 -5.54
N GLY A 14 28.24 -7.79 -6.40
CA GLY A 14 29.31 -7.31 -7.27
C GLY A 14 28.85 -6.32 -8.34
N LEU A 15 27.59 -6.38 -8.77
CA LEU A 15 27.00 -5.43 -9.72
C LEU A 15 26.60 -4.09 -9.11
N ILE A 16 26.39 -4.01 -7.78
CA ILE A 16 26.06 -2.75 -7.08
C ILE A 16 27.02 -1.61 -7.41
N PRO A 17 28.36 -1.74 -7.26
CA PRO A 17 29.28 -0.64 -7.56
C PRO A 17 29.22 -0.21 -9.03
N VAL A 18 28.96 -1.13 -9.95
CA VAL A 18 28.77 -0.82 -11.38
C VAL A 18 27.52 0.02 -11.58
N TRP A 19 26.39 -0.36 -10.97
CA TRP A 19 25.14 0.41 -11.05
C TRP A 19 25.25 1.78 -10.39
N VAL A 20 25.95 1.88 -9.26
CA VAL A 20 26.23 3.17 -8.61
C VAL A 20 27.07 4.05 -9.52
N ALA A 21 28.13 3.51 -10.13
CA ALA A 21 28.96 4.27 -11.06
C ALA A 21 28.18 4.75 -12.28
N VAL A 22 27.34 3.89 -12.89
CA VAL A 22 26.49 4.25 -14.02
C VAL A 22 25.47 5.33 -13.62
N ALA A 23 24.83 5.18 -12.46
CA ALA A 23 23.86 6.15 -11.95
C ALA A 23 24.50 7.52 -11.64
N TRP A 24 25.76 7.52 -11.20
CA TRP A 24 26.52 8.75 -10.93
C TRP A 24 26.82 9.58 -12.18
N LEU A 25 26.78 8.98 -13.37
CA LEU A 25 26.97 9.70 -14.64
C LEU A 25 25.78 10.62 -14.96
N SER A 26 24.60 10.35 -14.40
CA SER A 26 23.38 11.13 -14.64
C SER A 26 23.04 11.98 -13.42
N PRO A 27 23.00 13.33 -13.53
CA PRO A 27 22.73 14.20 -12.39
C PRO A 27 21.33 13.97 -11.80
N GLN A 28 20.34 13.61 -12.62
CA GLN A 28 18.98 13.31 -12.15
C GLN A 28 18.93 12.00 -11.34
N ILE A 29 19.65 10.97 -11.76
CA ILE A 29 19.67 9.66 -11.07
C ILE A 29 20.51 9.76 -9.79
N ARG A 30 21.58 10.55 -9.81
CA ARG A 30 22.42 10.81 -8.64
C ARG A 30 21.63 11.38 -7.46
N GLU A 31 20.68 12.28 -7.71
CA GLU A 31 19.82 12.84 -6.66
C GLU A 31 18.95 11.76 -6.00
N VAL A 32 18.34 10.89 -6.80
CA VAL A 32 17.53 9.74 -6.32
C VAL A 32 18.38 8.77 -5.48
N LEU A 33 19.67 8.63 -5.81
CA LEU A 33 20.59 7.77 -5.07
C LEU A 33 20.82 8.20 -3.63
N TYR A 34 20.68 9.50 -3.33
CA TYR A 34 20.79 10.04 -1.98
C TYR A 34 19.42 10.10 -1.29
N SER A 35 18.39 10.59 -1.98
CA SER A 35 17.07 10.85 -1.39
C SER A 35 16.20 9.61 -1.27
N GLY A 36 16.40 8.59 -2.10
CA GLY A 36 15.58 7.39 -2.19
C GLY A 36 15.71 6.43 -1.00
N TRP A 37 16.76 6.53 -0.19
CA TRP A 37 16.93 5.65 0.97
C TRP A 37 15.96 5.95 2.10
N GLN A 38 15.65 7.23 2.32
CA GLN A 38 14.72 7.63 3.38
C GLN A 38 13.34 6.99 3.21
N PRO A 39 12.66 7.08 2.04
CA PRO A 39 11.36 6.48 1.88
C PRO A 39 11.39 4.96 1.97
N VAL A 40 12.45 4.32 1.43
CA VAL A 40 12.62 2.87 1.49
C VAL A 40 12.79 2.38 2.93
N ILE A 41 13.70 2.97 3.71
CA ILE A 41 13.98 2.52 5.09
C ILE A 41 12.75 2.68 5.99
N ILE A 42 12.07 3.83 5.89
CA ILE A 42 10.87 4.08 6.69
C ILE A 42 9.74 3.14 6.27
N ALA A 43 9.52 2.93 4.96
CA ALA A 43 8.53 1.98 4.46
C ALA A 43 8.82 0.54 4.92
N MET A 44 10.08 0.09 4.82
CA MET A 44 10.51 -1.22 5.31
C MET A 44 10.26 -1.36 6.82
N SER A 45 10.50 -0.31 7.60
CA SER A 45 10.27 -0.32 9.05
C SER A 45 8.78 -0.48 9.37
N ILE A 46 7.89 0.25 8.69
CA ILE A 46 6.44 0.15 8.86
C ILE A 46 5.93 -1.23 8.42
N SER A 47 6.35 -1.70 7.24
CA SER A 47 5.92 -2.99 6.69
C SER A 47 6.43 -4.16 7.56
N SER A 48 7.60 -4.03 8.19
CA SER A 48 8.13 -5.02 9.15
C SER A 48 7.21 -5.21 10.36
N ILE A 49 6.55 -4.16 10.85
CA ILE A 49 5.55 -4.28 11.92
C ILE A 49 4.37 -5.13 11.45
N GLY A 50 3.90 -4.92 10.21
CA GLY A 50 2.89 -5.76 9.58
C GLY A 50 3.34 -7.22 9.45
N GLY A 51 4.59 -7.44 9.03
CA GLY A 51 5.22 -8.75 8.96
C GLY A 51 5.27 -9.47 10.31
N ILE A 52 5.58 -8.77 11.40
CA ILE A 52 5.56 -9.34 12.76
C ILE A 52 4.14 -9.74 13.18
N ILE A 53 3.12 -8.95 12.82
CA ILE A 53 1.71 -9.32 13.09
C ILE A 53 1.35 -10.59 12.31
N LEU A 54 1.75 -10.69 11.04
CA LEU A 54 1.52 -11.87 10.21
C LEU A 54 2.22 -13.10 10.80
N ASP A 55 3.51 -12.99 11.11
CA ASP A 55 4.33 -14.08 11.65
C ASP A 55 3.74 -14.64 12.95
N LYS A 56 3.38 -13.75 13.89
CA LYS A 56 2.72 -14.16 15.12
C LYS A 56 1.37 -14.81 14.86
N THR A 57 0.59 -14.33 13.89
CA THR A 57 -0.76 -14.84 13.67
C THR A 57 -0.74 -16.18 12.93
N VAL A 58 0.06 -16.32 11.87
CA VAL A 58 0.23 -17.56 11.10
C VAL A 58 0.85 -18.68 11.95
N SER A 59 1.71 -18.34 12.92
CA SER A 59 2.27 -19.32 13.87
C SER A 59 1.22 -19.97 14.77
N HIS A 60 0.01 -19.43 14.87
CA HIS A 60 -1.08 -20.06 15.62
C HIS A 60 -1.92 -20.95 14.69
N PRO A 61 -2.15 -22.23 15.03
CA PRO A 61 -2.87 -23.18 14.17
C PRO A 61 -4.33 -22.78 13.87
N LYS A 62 -4.91 -21.84 14.63
CA LYS A 62 -6.25 -21.30 14.36
C LYS A 62 -6.31 -20.33 13.16
N PHE A 63 -5.17 -19.88 12.65
CA PHE A 63 -5.08 -18.83 11.62
C PHE A 63 -4.22 -19.20 10.42
N GLU A 64 -3.96 -20.49 10.20
CA GLU A 64 -3.07 -21.00 9.15
C GLU A 64 -3.50 -20.55 7.73
N GLY A 65 -4.81 -20.34 7.51
CA GLY A 65 -5.36 -19.83 6.25
C GLY A 65 -5.15 -18.34 5.99
N MET A 66 -4.68 -17.55 6.96
CA MET A 66 -4.51 -16.10 6.82
C MET A 66 -3.52 -15.73 5.71
N ALA A 67 -2.40 -16.45 5.61
CA ALA A 67 -1.30 -16.11 4.71
C ALA A 67 -1.72 -16.02 3.24
N VAL A 68 -2.79 -16.71 2.87
CA VAL A 68 -3.37 -16.73 1.52
C VAL A 68 -4.07 -15.41 1.17
N PHE A 69 -4.68 -14.76 2.17
CA PHE A 69 -5.45 -13.54 1.99
C PHE A 69 -4.59 -12.28 2.12
N THR A 70 -3.43 -12.37 2.79
CA THR A 70 -2.52 -11.23 3.00
C THR A 70 -2.04 -10.58 1.69
N PRO A 71 -1.57 -11.33 0.67
CA PRO A 71 -1.18 -10.73 -0.61
C PRO A 71 -2.33 -10.03 -1.32
N VAL A 72 -3.56 -10.52 -1.15
CA VAL A 72 -4.75 -9.94 -1.79
C VAL A 72 -5.13 -8.63 -1.11
N ILE A 73 -5.23 -8.61 0.22
CA ILE A 73 -5.66 -7.42 0.95
C ILE A 73 -4.63 -6.29 0.88
N ASN A 74 -3.34 -6.64 1.00
CA ASN A 74 -2.27 -5.67 0.88
C ASN A 74 -2.06 -5.25 -0.57
N GLY A 75 -2.09 -6.19 -1.52
CA GLY A 75 -1.91 -5.91 -2.94
C GLY A 75 -3.00 -5.02 -3.53
N VAL A 76 -4.29 -5.31 -3.24
CA VAL A 76 -5.40 -4.47 -3.72
C VAL A 76 -5.32 -3.08 -3.07
N GLY A 77 -5.16 -3.00 -1.75
CA GLY A 77 -5.09 -1.72 -1.04
C GLY A 77 -3.91 -0.85 -1.49
N GLY A 78 -2.72 -1.44 -1.55
CA GLY A 78 -1.47 -0.80 -1.99
C GLY A 78 -1.56 -0.28 -3.43
N ASN A 79 -2.08 -1.09 -4.36
CA ASN A 79 -2.20 -0.68 -5.75
C ASN A 79 -3.22 0.45 -5.94
N LEU A 80 -4.37 0.39 -5.27
CA LEU A 80 -5.39 1.44 -5.38
C LEU A 80 -4.88 2.77 -4.81
N VAL A 81 -4.18 2.74 -3.67
CA VAL A 81 -3.62 3.96 -3.08
C VAL A 81 -2.47 4.51 -3.91
N ALA A 82 -1.64 3.65 -4.53
CA ALA A 82 -0.60 4.07 -5.46
C ALA A 82 -1.19 4.79 -6.68
N ILE A 83 -2.27 4.25 -7.28
CA ILE A 83 -2.98 4.92 -8.39
C ILE A 83 -3.47 6.30 -7.94
N GLN A 84 -4.08 6.40 -6.76
CA GLN A 84 -4.54 7.68 -6.24
C GLN A 84 -3.38 8.66 -6.03
N ALA A 85 -2.26 8.17 -5.48
CA ALA A 85 -1.08 8.99 -5.22
C ALA A 85 -0.46 9.55 -6.51
N SER A 86 -0.26 8.72 -7.53
CA SER A 86 0.25 9.16 -8.83
C SER A 86 -0.67 10.17 -9.51
N ARG A 87 -2.00 10.02 -9.36
CA ARG A 87 -2.96 11.00 -9.89
C ARG A 87 -2.88 12.34 -9.15
N PHE A 88 -2.73 12.32 -7.83
CA PHE A 88 -2.52 13.53 -7.04
C PHE A 88 -1.21 14.22 -7.41
N SER A 89 -0.11 13.47 -7.54
CA SER A 89 1.18 13.99 -7.98
C SER A 89 1.07 14.66 -9.35
N THR A 90 0.50 13.95 -10.33
CA THR A 90 0.25 14.50 -11.68
C THR A 90 -0.56 15.79 -11.62
N TYR A 91 -1.64 15.82 -10.83
CA TYR A 91 -2.45 17.02 -10.65
C TYR A 91 -1.66 18.20 -10.06
N LEU A 92 -0.75 17.94 -9.12
CA LEU A 92 0.10 18.96 -8.51
C LEU A 92 1.18 19.46 -9.47
N HIS A 93 1.83 18.59 -10.22
CA HIS A 93 2.82 18.97 -11.24
C HIS A 93 2.22 19.80 -12.38
N PHE A 94 0.97 19.53 -12.79
CA PHE A 94 0.27 20.36 -13.78
C PHE A 94 -0.31 21.65 -13.20
N GLY A 95 -0.77 21.62 -11.96
CA GLY A 95 -1.59 22.68 -11.36
C GLY A 95 -0.85 23.62 -10.41
N SER A 96 0.41 23.35 -10.09
CA SER A 96 1.17 24.11 -9.10
C SER A 96 2.69 23.97 -9.23
N ILE A 97 3.40 24.92 -8.62
CA ILE A 97 4.84 24.82 -8.39
C ILE A 97 5.12 24.07 -7.07
N PRO A 98 6.25 23.33 -6.96
CA PRO A 98 6.65 22.69 -5.71
C PRO A 98 6.64 23.67 -4.53
N GLY A 99 6.13 23.24 -3.37
CA GLY A 99 6.00 24.07 -2.17
C GLY A 99 4.69 24.85 -2.05
N VAL A 100 3.99 25.14 -3.17
CA VAL A 100 2.74 25.90 -3.16
C VAL A 100 1.57 25.02 -3.58
N LEU A 101 0.59 24.82 -2.70
CA LEU A 101 -0.61 24.08 -3.05
C LEU A 101 -1.54 24.92 -3.94
N PRO A 102 -2.21 24.30 -4.94
CA PRO A 102 -3.20 24.98 -5.75
C PRO A 102 -4.38 25.45 -4.89
N TYR A 103 -5.06 26.52 -5.30
CA TYR A 103 -6.16 27.16 -4.53
C TYR A 103 -7.22 26.15 -4.05
N LYS A 104 -7.58 25.18 -4.91
CA LYS A 104 -8.55 24.12 -4.63
C LYS A 104 -8.09 23.09 -3.57
N MET A 105 -6.80 23.09 -3.20
CA MET A 105 -6.19 22.18 -2.22
C MET A 105 -5.47 22.93 -1.08
N ARG A 106 -5.76 24.22 -0.87
CA ARG A 106 -5.06 25.05 0.11
C ARG A 106 -5.28 24.63 1.57
N GLN A 107 -6.36 23.89 1.85
CA GLN A 107 -6.63 23.37 3.19
C GLN A 107 -5.51 22.46 3.69
N HIS A 108 -5.09 22.68 4.94
CA HIS A 108 -3.98 21.97 5.58
C HIS A 108 -4.37 20.56 6.01
N TRP A 109 -5.58 20.42 6.53
CA TRP A 109 -6.13 19.17 7.04
C TRP A 109 -7.53 19.01 6.44
N PRO A 110 -7.64 18.43 5.24
CA PRO A 110 -8.96 18.19 4.66
C PRO A 110 -9.72 17.22 5.56
N SER A 111 -11.00 17.48 5.80
CA SER A 111 -11.84 16.46 6.45
C SER A 111 -12.07 15.30 5.48
N PRO A 112 -12.32 14.08 5.98
CA PRO A 112 -12.65 12.93 5.12
C PRO A 112 -13.79 13.24 4.14
N PHE A 113 -14.75 14.07 4.57
CA PHE A 113 -15.86 14.52 3.72
C PHE A 113 -15.38 15.29 2.48
N VAL A 114 -14.38 16.16 2.62
CA VAL A 114 -13.80 16.88 1.49
C VAL A 114 -13.05 15.91 0.57
N THR A 115 -12.29 14.98 1.12
CA THR A 115 -11.53 13.99 0.32
C THR A 115 -12.46 13.12 -0.53
N PHE A 116 -13.57 12.63 0.02
CA PHE A 116 -14.45 11.68 -0.70
C PHE A 116 -15.66 12.33 -1.41
N PHE A 117 -16.25 13.39 -0.87
CA PHE A 117 -17.53 13.93 -1.34
C PHE A 117 -17.42 15.27 -2.08
N SER A 118 -16.22 15.84 -2.21
CA SER A 118 -16.03 17.05 -3.01
C SER A 118 -16.28 16.77 -4.52
N PRO A 119 -16.73 17.78 -5.30
CA PRO A 119 -16.89 17.66 -6.76
C PRO A 119 -15.55 17.59 -7.52
N GLY A 120 -14.41 17.69 -6.85
CA GLY A 120 -13.08 17.66 -7.48
C GLY A 120 -12.73 16.34 -8.16
N VAL A 121 -11.82 16.41 -9.15
CA VAL A 121 -11.32 15.24 -9.90
C VAL A 121 -10.66 14.19 -9.01
N ASN A 122 -9.97 14.63 -7.95
CA ASN A 122 -9.30 13.75 -6.98
C ASN A 122 -10.30 13.00 -6.10
N SER A 123 -11.38 13.67 -5.69
CA SER A 123 -12.48 13.03 -4.94
C SER A 123 -13.30 12.08 -5.81
N ARG A 124 -13.52 12.42 -7.08
CA ARG A 124 -14.12 11.48 -8.05
C ARG A 124 -13.26 10.23 -8.22
N SER A 125 -11.93 10.39 -8.30
CA SER A 125 -10.98 9.28 -8.32
C SER A 125 -11.15 8.36 -7.11
N ALA A 126 -11.12 8.94 -5.90
CA ALA A 126 -11.23 8.20 -4.66
C ALA A 126 -12.54 7.40 -4.58
N ARG A 127 -13.67 7.98 -5.02
CA ARG A 127 -14.95 7.26 -5.10
C ARG A 127 -14.92 6.08 -6.06
N VAL A 128 -14.33 6.25 -7.25
CA VAL A 128 -14.20 5.17 -8.24
C VAL A 128 -13.32 4.04 -7.68
N LEU A 129 -12.19 4.38 -7.04
CA LEU A 129 -11.30 3.39 -6.42
C LEU A 129 -11.99 2.65 -5.26
N LEU A 130 -12.77 3.35 -4.43
CA LEU A 130 -13.59 2.71 -3.39
C LEU A 130 -14.64 1.75 -3.98
N MET A 131 -15.31 2.13 -5.07
CA MET A 131 -16.28 1.27 -5.75
C MET A 131 -15.62 0.01 -6.34
N LEU A 132 -14.33 0.07 -6.67
CA LEU A 132 -13.58 -1.06 -7.22
C LEU A 132 -13.16 -2.08 -6.14
N VAL A 133 -13.17 -1.71 -4.85
CA VAL A 133 -12.75 -2.59 -3.75
C VAL A 133 -13.61 -3.86 -3.70
N ILE A 134 -14.93 -3.71 -3.56
CA ILE A 134 -15.84 -4.87 -3.43
C ILE A 134 -15.70 -5.84 -4.62
N PRO A 135 -15.88 -5.43 -5.89
CA PRO A 135 -15.77 -6.35 -7.01
C PRO A 135 -14.35 -6.93 -7.15
N GLY A 136 -13.30 -6.15 -6.92
CA GLY A 136 -11.92 -6.63 -6.98
C GLY A 136 -11.64 -7.73 -5.97
N HIS A 137 -12.00 -7.51 -4.71
CA HIS A 137 -11.83 -8.51 -3.65
C HIS A 137 -12.68 -9.76 -3.89
N LEU A 138 -13.92 -9.62 -4.38
CA LEU A 138 -14.76 -10.78 -4.71
C LEU A 138 -14.13 -11.66 -5.81
N VAL A 139 -13.52 -11.06 -6.84
CA VAL A 139 -12.81 -11.81 -7.89
C VAL A 139 -11.63 -12.58 -7.31
N PHE A 140 -10.82 -11.95 -6.45
CA PHE A 140 -9.68 -12.64 -5.82
C PHE A 140 -10.11 -13.72 -4.83
N LEU A 141 -11.16 -13.49 -4.04
CA LEU A 141 -11.73 -14.51 -3.15
C LEU A 141 -12.24 -15.71 -3.95
N TYR A 142 -12.92 -15.46 -5.08
CA TYR A 142 -13.36 -16.53 -5.97
C TYR A 142 -12.17 -17.33 -6.54
N ALA A 143 -11.10 -16.65 -6.95
CA ALA A 143 -9.88 -17.31 -7.40
C ALA A 143 -9.23 -18.18 -6.30
N ILE A 144 -9.21 -17.70 -5.04
CA ILE A 144 -8.69 -18.48 -3.90
C ILE A 144 -9.50 -19.75 -3.69
N VAL A 145 -10.84 -19.67 -3.73
CA VAL A 145 -11.72 -20.84 -3.59
C VAL A 145 -11.50 -21.86 -4.72
N LEU A 146 -11.26 -21.39 -5.95
CA LEU A 146 -10.94 -22.27 -7.07
C LEU A 146 -9.58 -22.98 -6.91
N LEU A 147 -8.56 -22.26 -6.43
CA LEU A 147 -7.19 -22.78 -6.32
C LEU A 147 -6.97 -23.65 -5.08
N GLN A 148 -7.62 -23.36 -3.95
CA GLN A 148 -7.48 -24.10 -2.69
C GLN A 148 -8.58 -25.14 -2.43
N GLY A 149 -9.62 -25.19 -3.26
CA GLY A 149 -10.68 -26.19 -3.13
C GLY A 149 -11.45 -26.11 -1.80
N LYS A 150 -11.72 -27.27 -1.19
CA LYS A 150 -12.54 -27.39 0.04
C LYS A 150 -11.80 -27.03 1.34
N GLU A 151 -10.48 -26.87 1.32
CA GLU A 151 -9.69 -26.53 2.51
C GLU A 151 -9.77 -25.05 2.87
N ALA A 152 -10.17 -24.19 1.93
CA ALA A 152 -10.52 -22.81 2.21
C ALA A 152 -11.93 -22.76 2.84
N SER A 153 -12.02 -22.88 4.16
CA SER A 153 -13.27 -22.73 4.94
C SER A 153 -13.74 -21.27 4.97
N VAL A 154 -14.01 -20.71 3.80
CA VAL A 154 -14.49 -19.33 3.60
C VAL A 154 -15.97 -19.27 3.99
N SER A 155 -16.24 -19.12 5.28
CA SER A 155 -17.59 -18.90 5.80
C SER A 155 -18.18 -17.59 5.25
N LYS A 156 -19.50 -17.53 5.08
CA LYS A 156 -20.20 -16.29 4.71
C LYS A 156 -19.91 -15.15 5.69
N ALA A 157 -19.77 -15.46 6.98
CA ALA A 157 -19.39 -14.49 8.02
C ALA A 157 -17.98 -13.93 7.78
N PHE A 158 -17.04 -14.77 7.36
CA PHE A 158 -15.68 -14.33 7.01
C PHE A 158 -15.69 -13.40 5.82
N ILE A 159 -16.42 -13.72 4.75
CA ILE A 159 -16.50 -12.85 3.56
C ILE A 159 -17.01 -11.46 3.93
N ILE A 160 -18.09 -11.37 4.72
CA ILE A 160 -18.66 -10.08 5.13
C ILE A 160 -17.65 -9.29 5.97
N CYS A 161 -17.03 -9.93 6.96
CA CYS A 161 -16.04 -9.30 7.83
C CYS A 161 -14.79 -8.83 7.03
N TYR A 162 -14.30 -9.67 6.13
CA TYR A 162 -13.16 -9.40 5.24
C TYR A 162 -13.44 -8.24 4.29
N LEU A 163 -14.61 -8.20 3.64
CA LEU A 163 -14.99 -7.10 2.74
C LEU A 163 -15.13 -5.78 3.49
N PHE A 164 -15.65 -5.81 4.72
CA PHE A 164 -15.68 -4.63 5.58
C PHE A 164 -14.28 -4.14 5.94
N ALA A 165 -13.38 -5.05 6.34
CA ALA A 165 -11.98 -4.74 6.61
C ALA A 165 -11.26 -4.14 5.40
N ALA A 166 -11.45 -4.72 4.21
CA ALA A 166 -10.88 -4.21 2.96
C ALA A 166 -11.40 -2.81 2.62
N LEU A 167 -12.70 -2.57 2.74
CA LEU A 167 -13.29 -1.24 2.55
C LEU A 167 -12.74 -0.22 3.54
N LEU A 168 -12.62 -0.60 4.81
CA LEU A 168 -12.07 0.26 5.85
C LEU A 168 -10.61 0.59 5.58
N GLN A 169 -9.78 -0.41 5.25
CA GLN A 169 -8.38 -0.24 4.89
C GLN A 169 -8.22 0.75 3.73
N VAL A 170 -8.90 0.53 2.61
CA VAL A 170 -8.77 1.40 1.42
C VAL A 170 -9.30 2.80 1.71
N THR A 171 -10.36 2.94 2.49
CA THR A 171 -10.86 4.25 2.92
C THR A 171 -9.81 5.02 3.71
N ILE A 172 -9.17 4.37 4.69
CA ILE A 172 -8.10 5.00 5.47
C ILE A 172 -6.93 5.35 4.56
N LEU A 173 -6.52 4.46 3.66
CA LEU A 173 -5.39 4.69 2.76
C LEU A 173 -5.61 5.86 1.80
N LEU A 174 -6.79 5.95 1.17
CA LEU A 174 -7.11 7.05 0.26
C LEU A 174 -7.14 8.41 0.99
N TYR A 175 -7.59 8.42 2.25
CA TYR A 175 -7.54 9.61 3.09
C TYR A 175 -6.10 10.00 3.47
N VAL A 176 -5.31 9.02 3.92
CA VAL A 176 -3.89 9.22 4.26
C VAL A 176 -3.10 9.67 3.03
N ALA A 177 -3.43 9.21 1.82
CA ALA A 177 -2.82 9.67 0.59
C ALA A 177 -3.02 11.17 0.35
N ASP A 178 -4.25 11.67 0.51
CA ASP A 178 -4.56 13.10 0.38
C ASP A 178 -3.75 13.93 1.40
N LEU A 179 -3.56 13.40 2.61
CA LEU A 179 -2.77 14.06 3.65
C LEU A 179 -1.27 14.06 3.35
N ILE A 180 -0.67 12.87 3.13
CA ILE A 180 0.77 12.71 2.92
C ILE A 180 1.20 13.54 1.71
N ILE A 181 0.44 13.51 0.62
CA ILE A 181 0.84 14.22 -0.60
C ILE A 181 0.81 15.74 -0.40
N ARG A 182 -0.17 16.28 0.33
CA ARG A 182 -0.18 17.71 0.68
C ARG A 182 0.99 18.10 1.56
N LEU A 183 1.37 17.23 2.51
CA LEU A 183 2.53 17.45 3.37
C LEU A 183 3.83 17.42 2.58
N MET A 184 4.04 16.40 1.75
CA MET A 184 5.24 16.23 0.93
C MET A 184 5.39 17.39 -0.07
N TRP A 185 4.31 17.76 -0.76
CA TRP A 185 4.33 18.85 -1.73
C TRP A 185 4.71 20.20 -1.09
N ARG A 186 4.25 20.46 0.14
CA ARG A 186 4.61 21.68 0.90
C ARG A 186 6.08 21.72 1.29
N SER A 187 6.65 20.57 1.59
CA SER A 187 8.08 20.42 1.87
C SER A 187 8.93 20.42 0.60
N SER A 188 8.36 20.74 -0.57
CA SER A 188 9.02 20.68 -1.88
C SER A 188 9.62 19.31 -2.19
N MET A 189 9.04 18.25 -1.61
CA MET A 189 9.41 16.87 -1.91
C MET A 189 8.47 16.32 -2.97
N ASP A 190 9.02 15.56 -3.91
CA ASP A 190 8.24 14.90 -4.96
C ASP A 190 7.38 13.77 -4.35
N PRO A 191 6.05 13.90 -4.31
CA PRO A 191 5.19 12.89 -3.72
C PRO A 191 5.30 11.54 -4.44
N ASP A 192 5.68 11.45 -5.71
CA ASP A 192 5.82 10.15 -6.37
C ASP A 192 7.00 9.34 -5.81
N ASN A 193 8.08 10.00 -5.40
CA ASN A 193 9.27 9.34 -4.85
C ASN A 193 9.08 8.91 -3.38
N PHE A 194 8.30 9.68 -2.60
CA PHE A 194 8.18 9.46 -1.16
C PHE A 194 6.85 8.86 -0.72
N SER A 195 5.72 9.27 -1.32
CA SER A 195 4.39 8.94 -0.78
C SER A 195 3.98 7.49 -1.08
N ILE A 196 4.29 6.96 -2.26
CA ILE A 196 3.89 5.60 -2.67
C ILE A 196 4.50 4.53 -1.74
N PRO A 197 5.81 4.54 -1.42
CA PRO A 197 6.39 3.60 -0.46
C PRO A 197 5.72 3.68 0.92
N TYR A 198 5.46 4.89 1.44
CA TYR A 198 4.80 5.06 2.74
C TYR A 198 3.37 4.54 2.74
N LEU A 199 2.59 4.89 1.72
CA LEU A 199 1.19 4.50 1.61
C LEU A 199 1.06 2.98 1.45
N THR A 200 1.94 2.36 0.68
CA THR A 200 1.97 0.90 0.52
C THR A 200 2.34 0.21 1.83
N ALA A 201 3.35 0.70 2.55
CA ALA A 201 3.75 0.12 3.83
C ALA A 201 2.67 0.28 4.92
N ILE A 202 2.01 1.43 4.98
CA ILE A 202 0.82 1.63 5.84
C ILE A 202 -0.30 0.66 5.40
N GLY A 203 -0.45 0.44 4.10
CA GLY A 203 -1.40 -0.52 3.53
C GLY A 203 -1.12 -1.95 3.98
N ASP A 204 0.14 -2.38 3.99
CA ASP A 204 0.57 -3.69 4.48
C ASP A 204 0.24 -3.85 5.97
N LEU A 205 0.56 -2.86 6.78
CA LEU A 205 0.31 -2.87 8.22
C LEU A 205 -1.19 -2.93 8.52
N LEU A 206 -1.99 -2.04 7.89
CA LEU A 206 -3.44 -1.99 8.09
C LEU A 206 -4.14 -3.24 7.55
N GLY A 207 -3.78 -3.69 6.35
CA GLY A 207 -4.38 -4.85 5.72
C GLY A 207 -4.13 -6.12 6.53
N THR A 208 -2.88 -6.35 6.94
CA THR A 208 -2.52 -7.48 7.81
C THR A 208 -3.18 -7.39 9.18
N GLY A 209 -3.17 -6.19 9.79
CA GLY A 209 -3.79 -5.97 11.10
C GLY A 209 -5.31 -6.19 11.10
N PHE A 210 -6.02 -5.65 10.12
CA PHE A 210 -7.47 -5.85 10.01
C PHE A 210 -7.82 -7.30 9.66
N LEU A 211 -7.04 -7.94 8.78
CA LEU A 211 -7.21 -9.37 8.51
C LEU A 211 -7.05 -10.20 9.80
N ALA A 212 -6.06 -9.88 10.64
CA ALA A 212 -5.90 -10.52 11.95
C ALA A 212 -7.09 -10.32 12.87
N LEU A 213 -7.66 -9.12 12.91
CA LEU A 213 -8.89 -8.87 13.66
C LEU A 213 -10.09 -9.66 13.11
N CYS A 214 -10.22 -9.80 11.79
CA CYS A 214 -11.28 -10.61 11.17
C CYS A 214 -11.17 -12.08 11.60
N PHE A 215 -9.98 -12.66 11.48
CA PHE A 215 -9.72 -14.05 11.86
C PHE A 215 -9.94 -14.26 13.36
N HIS A 216 -9.44 -13.35 14.21
CA HIS A 216 -9.64 -13.42 15.65
C HIS A 216 -11.13 -13.33 16.01
N GLY A 217 -11.87 -12.38 15.44
CA GLY A 217 -13.31 -12.21 15.68
C GLY A 217 -14.13 -13.44 15.33
N ILE A 218 -13.79 -14.14 14.23
CA ILE A 218 -14.50 -15.37 13.84
C ILE A 218 -14.13 -16.53 14.75
N SER A 219 -12.87 -16.62 15.18
CA SER A 219 -12.42 -17.65 16.11
C SER A 219 -13.08 -17.58 17.49
N LEU A 220 -13.69 -16.43 17.84
CA LEU A 220 -14.48 -16.27 19.08
C LEU A 220 -15.94 -16.70 18.92
N VAL A 221 -16.44 -16.78 17.68
CA VAL A 221 -17.84 -17.11 17.36
C VAL A 221 -18.03 -18.60 17.04
N GLN A 222 -16.94 -19.32 16.75
CA GLN A 222 -16.91 -20.75 16.47
C GLN A 222 -16.34 -21.55 17.65
#